data_AF-A0A098PXY3-F1
#
_entry.id   AF-A0A098PXY3-F1
#
_cell.length_a   1.000
_cell.length_b   1.000
_cell.length_c   1.000
_cell.angle_alpha   90.00
_cell.angle_beta   90.00
_cell.angle_gamma   90.00
#
_symmetry.space_group_name_H-M   'P 1'
#
loop_
_entity.id
_entity.type
_entity.pdbx_description
1 polymer ?
#
loop_
_entity_poly.entity_id
_entity_poly.type
_entity_poly.pdbx_seq_one_letter_code
_entity_poly.pdbx_strand_id
1 'polypeptide(L)'
;MRDLCVIQSQSQLRATYGADDAQNFITNHAASIVFTPREQEDANAYSDMLDYRTIRKQHRSTSHGGGGRNVSYNYTEERRALMLPQEIKELPGNDELLFFEGSKPIRCEKNWFFKDKELQSRIMDPVAVPALALERAVR
;
A
#
# COMPACT_ATOMS: atom_id res chain seq x y z
N MET A 1 -14.65 -14.85 12.53
CA MET A 1 -15.37 -13.81 11.77
C MET A 1 -14.40 -13.27 10.73
N ARG A 2 -14.82 -13.06 9.48
CA ARG A 2 -14.02 -12.42 8.44
C ARG A 2 -14.72 -11.11 8.13
N ASP A 3 -14.06 -10.00 8.42
CA ASP A 3 -14.56 -8.67 8.13
C ASP A 3 -13.73 -8.06 7.00
N LEU A 4 -14.37 -7.24 6.17
CA LEU A 4 -13.74 -6.51 5.08
C LEU A 4 -14.11 -5.04 5.23
N CYS A 5 -13.23 -4.28 5.87
CA CYS A 5 -13.39 -2.84 5.94
C CYS A 5 -12.76 -2.17 4.71
N VAL A 6 -13.50 -1.23 4.11
CA VAL A 6 -13.01 -0.39 3.01
C VAL A 6 -12.88 1.03 3.53
N ILE A 7 -11.64 1.48 3.69
CA ILE A 7 -11.30 2.82 4.18
C ILE A 7 -10.78 3.64 3.01
N GLN A 8 -11.39 4.80 2.76
CA GLN A 8 -10.94 5.71 1.69
C GLN A 8 -9.85 6.68 2.15
N SER A 9 -9.83 7.02 3.45
CA SER A 9 -8.86 7.93 4.02
C SER A 9 -8.63 7.62 5.50
N GLN A 10 -7.36 7.57 5.91
CA GLN A 10 -7.02 7.39 7.33
C GLN A 10 -7.34 8.63 8.15
N SER A 11 -7.35 9.83 7.55
CA SER A 11 -7.71 11.07 8.26
C SER A 11 -9.18 11.08 8.66
N GLN A 12 -10.08 10.48 7.85
CA GLN A 12 -11.49 10.30 8.22
C GLN A 12 -11.67 9.30 9.36
N LEU A 13 -10.91 8.20 9.35
CA LEU A 13 -10.94 7.21 10.43
C LEU A 13 -10.47 7.83 11.75
N ARG A 14 -9.34 8.54 11.73
CA ARG A 14 -8.81 9.27 12.90
C ARG A 14 -9.75 10.36 13.40
N ALA A 15 -10.46 11.05 12.52
CA ALA A 15 -11.44 12.06 12.92
C ALA A 15 -12.68 11.45 13.62
N THR A 16 -13.05 10.22 13.27
CA THR A 16 -14.25 9.56 13.81
C THR A 16 -13.94 8.78 15.09
N TYR A 17 -12.82 8.04 15.12
CA TYR A 17 -12.47 7.14 16.22
C TYR A 17 -11.36 7.68 17.12
N GLY A 18 -10.65 8.74 16.73
CA GLY A 18 -9.44 9.18 17.42
C GLY A 18 -8.20 8.43 16.92
N ALA A 19 -7.02 8.92 17.31
CA ALA A 19 -5.74 8.40 16.80
C ALA A 19 -5.43 6.96 17.27
N ASP A 20 -5.69 6.66 18.54
CA ASP A 20 -5.38 5.36 19.14
C ASP A 20 -6.31 4.24 18.62
N ASP A 21 -7.61 4.52 18.53
CA ASP A 21 -8.58 3.53 18.06
C ASP A 21 -8.45 3.27 16.55
N ALA A 22 -8.08 4.28 15.76
CA ALA A 22 -7.77 4.10 14.35
C ALA A 22 -6.55 3.17 14.13
N GLN A 23 -5.52 3.30 14.96
CA GLN A 23 -4.36 2.39 14.91
C GLN A 23 -4.76 0.96 15.28
N ASN A 24 -5.55 0.79 16.35
CA ASN A 24 -6.07 -0.53 16.75
C ASN A 24 -6.92 -1.18 15.65
N PHE A 25 -7.69 -0.38 14.91
CA PHE A 25 -8.52 -0.89 13.82
C PHE A 25 -7.67 -1.46 12.67
N ILE A 26 -6.59 -0.77 12.32
CA ILE A 26 -5.65 -1.19 11.26
C ILE A 26 -4.87 -2.43 11.70
N THR A 27 -4.37 -2.47 12.95
CA THR A 27 -3.60 -3.61 13.46
C THR A 27 -4.46 -4.86 13.67
N ASN A 28 -5.76 -4.71 13.90
CA ASN A 28 -6.67 -5.86 14.01
C ASN A 28 -6.90 -6.58 12.67
N HIS A 29 -6.67 -5.91 11.55
CA HIS A 29 -6.86 -6.50 10.22
C HIS A 29 -5.65 -7.34 9.80
N ALA A 30 -5.84 -8.65 9.68
CA ALA A 30 -4.81 -9.59 9.23
C ALA A 30 -4.35 -9.36 7.77
N ALA A 31 -5.13 -8.63 6.98
CA ALA A 31 -4.78 -8.24 5.62
C ALA A 31 -5.18 -6.79 5.36
N SER A 32 -4.30 -6.02 4.71
CA SER A 32 -4.55 -4.64 4.30
C SER A 32 -4.14 -4.46 2.84
N ILE A 33 -5.05 -3.92 2.02
CA ILE A 33 -4.77 -3.55 0.63
C ILE A 33 -4.63 -2.04 0.58
N VAL A 34 -3.47 -1.57 0.16
CA VAL A 34 -3.12 -0.15 0.09
C VAL A 34 -2.97 0.25 -1.36
N PHE A 35 -3.66 1.33 -1.72
CA PHE A 35 -3.56 1.96 -3.03
C PHE A 35 -2.68 3.20 -2.99
N THR A 36 -2.28 3.69 -4.17
CA THR A 36 -1.52 4.94 -4.32
C THR A 36 -2.13 6.07 -3.47
N PRO A 37 -1.45 6.53 -2.41
CA PRO A 37 -1.97 7.56 -1.52
C PRO A 37 -1.93 8.93 -2.18
N ARG A 38 -2.90 9.78 -1.84
CA ARG A 38 -2.90 11.19 -2.25
C ARG A 38 -2.20 12.08 -1.21
N GLU A 39 -2.41 11.79 0.08
CA GLU A 39 -1.87 12.57 1.19
C GLU A 39 -0.43 12.16 1.52
N GLN A 40 0.40 13.13 1.92
CA GLN A 40 1.81 12.87 2.26
C GLN A 40 1.94 12.07 3.57
N GLU A 41 1.05 12.31 4.53
CA GLU A 41 1.07 11.62 5.81
C GLU A 41 0.79 10.13 5.65
N ASP A 42 -0.21 9.78 4.83
CA ASP A 42 -0.51 8.39 4.48
C ASP A 42 0.67 7.69 3.78
N ALA A 43 1.32 8.39 2.84
CA ALA A 43 2.51 7.85 2.16
C ALA A 43 3.66 7.55 3.12
N ASN A 44 3.85 8.39 4.14
CA ASN A 44 4.85 8.15 5.18
C ASN A 44 4.46 6.93 6.04
N ALA A 45 3.21 6.86 6.48
CA ALA A 45 2.71 5.73 7.28
C ALA A 45 2.85 4.39 6.53
N TYR A 46 2.55 4.35 5.23
CA TYR A 46 2.73 3.15 4.41
C TYR A 46 4.20 2.80 4.17
N SER A 47 5.07 3.80 4.00
CA SER A 47 6.51 3.57 3.92
C SER A 47 7.06 2.95 5.20
N ASP A 48 6.57 3.39 6.36
CA ASP A 48 6.95 2.82 7.65
C ASP A 48 6.38 1.40 7.82
N MET A 49 5.16 1.14 7.32
CA MET A 49 4.52 -0.18 7.34
C MET A 49 5.23 -1.21 6.44
N LEU A 50 5.84 -0.79 5.33
CA LEU A 50 6.66 -1.64 4.45
C LEU A 50 7.99 -2.06 5.09
N ASP A 51 8.37 -1.39 6.19
CA ASP A 51 9.61 -1.57 6.93
C ASP A 51 10.87 -1.31 6.08
N TYR A 52 12.03 -1.45 6.72
CA TYR A 52 13.33 -1.15 6.16
C TYR A 52 14.03 -2.43 5.69
N ARG A 53 14.69 -2.35 4.54
CA ARG A 53 15.59 -3.38 4.03
C ARG A 53 17.05 -2.95 4.22
N THR A 54 17.89 -3.89 4.66
CA THR A 54 19.35 -3.69 4.68
C THR A 54 19.90 -3.82 3.26
N ILE A 55 20.61 -2.80 2.79
CA ILE A 55 21.30 -2.80 1.50
C ILE A 55 22.81 -2.83 1.74
N ARG A 56 23.49 -3.77 1.09
CA ARG A 56 24.96 -3.86 1.09
C ARG A 56 25.49 -3.04 -0.08
N LYS A 57 26.09 -1.88 0.18
CA LYS A 57 26.80 -1.08 -0.83
C LYS A 57 28.27 -1.50 -0.89
N GLN A 58 28.74 -1.85 -2.08
CA GLN A 58 30.14 -2.12 -2.33
C GLN A 58 30.83 -0.83 -2.79
N HIS A 59 31.76 -0.33 -1.99
CA HIS A 59 32.62 0.79 -2.32
C HIS A 59 33.96 0.25 -2.83
N ARG A 60 34.30 0.57 -4.07
CA ARG A 60 35.61 0.25 -4.65
C ARG A 60 36.52 1.46 -4.48
N SER A 61 37.54 1.32 -3.63
CA SER A 61 38.57 2.33 -3.43
C SER A 61 39.83 1.92 -4.17
N THR A 62 40.31 2.76 -5.09
CA THR A 62 41.57 2.53 -5.82
C THR A 62 42.61 3.53 -5.34
N SER A 63 43.69 3.07 -4.70
CA SER A 63 44.82 3.93 -4.34
C SER A 63 45.94 3.80 -5.37
N HIS A 64 46.51 4.94 -5.77
CA HIS A 64 47.67 5.01 -6.66
C HIS A 64 48.84 5.56 -5.86
N GLY A 65 49.82 4.71 -5.55
CA GLY A 65 51.06 5.11 -4.89
C GLY A 65 52.20 4.12 -5.18
N GLY A 66 53.33 4.65 -5.67
CA GLY A 66 54.65 4.02 -5.54
C GLY A 66 54.90 2.66 -6.20
N GLY A 67 54.19 2.28 -7.28
CA GLY A 67 54.57 1.12 -8.11
C GLY A 67 53.55 0.00 -8.25
N GLY A 68 52.33 0.13 -7.70
CA GLY A 68 51.26 -0.85 -7.91
C GLY A 68 49.86 -0.25 -7.79
N ARG A 69 48.90 -0.79 -8.56
CA ARG A 69 47.48 -0.43 -8.47
C ARG A 69 46.83 -1.31 -7.41
N ASN A 70 46.60 -0.78 -6.22
CA ASN A 70 45.90 -1.51 -5.17
C ASN A 70 44.40 -1.19 -5.23
N VAL A 71 43.56 -2.23 -5.32
CA VAL A 71 42.09 -2.10 -5.40
C VAL A 71 41.52 -2.73 -4.14
N SER A 72 40.96 -1.90 -3.26
CA SER A 72 40.25 -2.35 -2.06
C SER A 72 38.74 -2.32 -2.29
N TYR A 73 38.04 -3.34 -1.80
CA TYR A 73 36.59 -3.41 -1.83
C TYR A 73 36.09 -3.34 -0.38
N ASN A 74 35.42 -2.25 -0.03
CA ASN A 74 34.73 -2.09 1.25
C ASN A 74 33.24 -2.35 1.05
N TYR A 75 32.60 -2.99 2.02
CA TYR A 75 31.15 -3.22 2.03
C TYR A 75 30.55 -2.45 3.20
N THR A 76 29.62 -1.55 2.91
CA THR A 76 28.87 -0.78 3.90
C THR A 76 27.43 -1.28 3.90
N GLU A 77 26.90 -1.61 5.08
CA GLU A 77 25.49 -1.97 5.23
C GLU A 77 24.71 -0.73 5.66
N GLU A 78 23.73 -0.34 4.86
CA GLU A 78 22.86 0.82 5.14
C GLU A 78 21.40 0.36 5.24
N ARG A 79 20.67 0.96 6.18
CA ARG A 79 19.22 0.77 6.34
C ARG A 79 18.48 1.68 5.35
N ARG A 80 17.72 1.12 4.41
CA ARG A 80 16.89 1.87 3.45
C ARG A 80 15.45 1.39 3.50
N ALA A 81 14.48 2.30 3.47
CA ALA A 81 13.06 1.94 3.34
C ALA A 81 12.84 1.07 2.09
N LEU A 82 11.97 0.07 2.19
CA LEU A 82 11.69 -0.83 1.07
C LEU A 82 11.05 -0.08 -0.12
N MET A 83 10.22 0.92 0.17
CA MET A 83 9.75 1.92 -0.78
C MET A 83 9.67 3.27 -0.07
N LEU A 84 10.23 4.32 -0.66
CA LEU A 84 10.17 5.67 -0.12
C LEU A 84 8.76 6.25 -0.28
N PRO A 85 8.33 7.20 0.58
CA PRO A 85 7.01 7.81 0.47
C PRO A 85 6.74 8.41 -0.92
N GLN A 86 7.76 8.99 -1.56
CA GLN A 86 7.67 9.49 -2.94
C GLN A 86 7.46 8.37 -3.97
N GLU A 87 8.15 7.23 -3.82
CA GLU A 87 8.01 6.07 -4.70
C GLU A 87 6.60 5.45 -4.55
N ILE A 88 6.04 5.47 -3.34
CA ILE A 88 4.65 5.04 -3.07
C ILE A 88 3.64 5.97 -3.77
N LYS A 89 3.85 7.29 -3.76
CA LYS A 89 2.97 8.26 -4.42
C LYS A 89 3.08 8.21 -5.95
N GLU A 90 4.23 7.78 -6.47
CA GLU A 90 4.46 7.56 -7.90
C GLU A 90 3.97 6.19 -8.39
N LEU A 91 3.41 5.36 -7.50
CA LEU A 91 2.86 4.05 -7.90
C LEU A 91 1.80 4.23 -8.99
N PRO A 92 1.89 3.48 -10.09
CA PRO A 92 0.87 3.49 -11.14
C PRO A 92 -0.50 3.24 -10.53
N GLY A 93 -1.53 3.93 -11.04
CA GLY A 93 -2.89 3.76 -10.52
C GLY A 93 -3.48 2.36 -10.72
N ASN A 94 -2.79 1.48 -11.47
CA ASN A 94 -3.11 0.07 -11.63
C ASN A 94 -2.42 -0.83 -10.61
N ASP A 95 -1.53 -0.31 -9.77
CA ASP A 95 -0.79 -1.10 -8.80
C ASP A 95 -1.42 -0.94 -7.41
N GLU A 96 -1.23 -1.96 -6.58
CA GLU A 96 -1.63 -2.00 -5.19
C GLU A 96 -0.57 -2.74 -4.36
N LEU A 97 -0.51 -2.41 -3.06
CA LEU A 97 0.35 -3.07 -2.10
C LEU A 97 -0.53 -3.89 -1.16
N LEU A 98 -0.27 -5.19 -1.11
CA LEU A 98 -0.93 -6.12 -0.21
C LEU A 98 -0.02 -6.40 0.98
N PHE A 99 -0.55 -6.12 2.16
CA PHE A 99 0.04 -6.48 3.45
C PHE A 99 -0.75 -7.66 3.99
N PHE A 100 -0.07 -8.74 4.32
CA PHE A 100 -0.67 -9.93 4.91
C PHE A 100 0.18 -10.38 6.09
N GLU A 101 -0.47 -10.67 7.22
CA GLU A 101 0.21 -11.08 8.44
C GLU A 101 1.04 -12.36 8.21
N GLY A 102 2.33 -12.30 8.55
CA GLY A 102 3.26 -13.42 8.34
C GLY A 102 3.83 -13.55 6.92
N SER A 103 3.52 -12.63 6.01
CA SER A 103 4.10 -12.57 4.66
C SER A 103 4.83 -11.27 4.40
N LYS A 104 5.79 -11.29 3.46
CA LYS A 104 6.43 -10.06 2.98
C LYS A 104 5.38 -9.23 2.21
N PRO A 105 5.46 -7.89 2.26
CA PRO A 105 4.56 -7.05 1.48
C PRO A 105 4.67 -7.41 -0.01
N ILE A 106 3.51 -7.54 -0.65
CA ILE A 106 3.39 -7.97 -2.04
C ILE A 106 2.92 -6.79 -2.87
N ARG A 107 3.61 -6.50 -3.96
CA ARG A 107 3.12 -5.56 -4.98
C ARG A 107 2.28 -6.34 -5.99
N CYS A 108 1.03 -5.95 -6.14
CA CYS A 108 0.05 -6.59 -7.01
C CYS A 108 -0.51 -5.57 -8.02
N GLU A 109 -1.14 -6.06 -9.08
CA GLU A 109 -1.93 -5.25 -10.00
C GLU A 109 -3.42 -5.32 -9.63
N LYS A 110 -4.11 -4.19 -9.74
CA LYS A 110 -5.55 -4.06 -9.51
C LYS A 110 -6.33 -4.96 -10.45
N ASN A 111 -7.22 -5.74 -9.87
CA ASN A 111 -8.16 -6.54 -10.64
C ASN A 111 -9.34 -5.68 -11.13
N TRP A 112 -9.25 -5.20 -12.37
CA TRP A 112 -10.34 -4.48 -13.02
C TRP A 112 -11.36 -5.46 -13.58
N PHE A 113 -12.56 -5.50 -12.99
CA PHE A 113 -13.64 -6.42 -13.38
C PHE A 113 -13.99 -6.37 -14.89
N PHE A 114 -13.79 -5.21 -15.54
CA PHE A 114 -14.06 -5.03 -16.97
C PHE A 114 -12.91 -5.48 -17.89
N LYS A 115 -11.71 -5.72 -17.36
CA LYS A 115 -10.57 -6.24 -18.15
C LYS A 115 -10.50 -7.76 -18.09
N ASP A 116 -11.06 -8.37 -17.04
CA ASP A 116 -11.06 -9.82 -16.85
C ASP A 116 -12.29 -10.47 -17.50
N LYS A 117 -12.05 -11.38 -18.45
CA LYS A 117 -13.10 -12.11 -19.17
C LYS A 117 -13.91 -13.01 -18.23
N GLU A 118 -13.30 -13.57 -17.19
CA GLU A 118 -14.04 -14.38 -16.21
C GLU A 118 -14.96 -13.51 -15.36
N LEU A 119 -14.51 -12.33 -14.92
CA LEU A 119 -15.35 -11.43 -14.13
C LEU A 119 -16.49 -10.83 -14.95
N GLN A 120 -16.24 -10.49 -16.22
CA GLN A 120 -17.30 -10.07 -17.14
C GLN A 120 -18.38 -11.15 -17.31
N SER A 121 -17.99 -12.43 -17.38
CA SER A 121 -18.96 -13.53 -17.51
C SER A 121 -19.86 -13.72 -16.28
N ARG A 122 -19.49 -13.11 -15.13
CA ARG A 122 -20.23 -13.17 -13.86
C ARG A 122 -21.07 -11.91 -13.60
N ILE A 123 -21.08 -10.95 -14.52
CA ILE A 123 -21.94 -9.76 -14.43
C ILE A 123 -23.39 -10.23 -14.61
N MET A 124 -24.17 -10.13 -13.54
CA MET A 124 -25.62 -10.33 -13.58
C MET A 124 -26.31 -9.01 -13.90
N ASP A 125 -27.49 -9.09 -14.53
CA ASP A 125 -28.31 -7.91 -14.76
C ASP A 125 -28.65 -7.21 -13.43
N PRO A 126 -28.71 -5.86 -13.42
CA PRO A 126 -29.10 -5.12 -12.23
C PRO A 126 -30.44 -5.63 -11.70
N VAL A 127 -30.50 -5.92 -10.39
CA VAL A 127 -31.78 -6.24 -9.75
C VAL A 127 -32.70 -5.04 -9.94
N ALA A 128 -33.87 -5.27 -10.57
CA ALA A 128 -34.87 -4.24 -10.75
C ALA A 128 -35.37 -3.78 -9.37
N VAL A 129 -34.87 -2.65 -8.89
CA VAL A 129 -35.34 -2.07 -7.63
C VAL A 129 -36.68 -1.39 -7.91
N PRO A 130 -37.80 -1.87 -7.33
CA PRO A 130 -39.08 -1.20 -7.52
C PRO A 130 -38.98 0.23 -6.95
N ALA A 131 -39.46 1.20 -7.72
CA ALA A 131 -39.51 2.59 -7.29
C ALA A 131 -40.29 2.67 -5.98
N LEU A 132 -39.68 3.28 -4.95
CA LEU A 132 -40.33 3.48 -3.66
C LEU A 132 -41.56 4.36 -3.89
N ALA A 133 -42.76 3.79 -3.73
CA ALA A 133 -43.99 4.55 -3.76
C ALA A 133 -44.03 5.44 -2.50
N LEU A 134 -43.46 6.64 -2.62
CA LEU A 134 -43.65 7.69 -1.62
C LEU A 134 -45.12 8.11 -1.70
N GLU A 135 -45.95 7.50 -0.85
CA GLU A 135 -47.24 8.08 -0.52
C GLU A 135 -46.96 9.47 0.01
N ARG A 136 -47.37 10.48 -0.76
CA ARG A 136 -47.30 11.87 -0.33
C ARG A 136 -48.04 11.95 0.98
N ALA A 137 -47.32 12.20 2.07
CA ALA A 137 -47.90 12.59 3.33
C ALA A 137 -48.71 13.86 3.06
N VAL A 138 -50.02 13.69 2.90
CA VAL A 138 -50.98 14.78 2.80
C VAL A 138 -50.92 15.50 4.13
N ARG A 139 -50.52 16.77 4.07
CA ARG A 139 -50.49 17.69 5.20
C ARG A 139 -51.74 18.55 5.17
#